data_AF-A0A0D3ED23-F1
#
_entry.id   AF-A0A0D3ED23-F1
#
_cell.length_a   1.000
_cell.length_b   1.000
_cell.length_c   1.000
_cell.angle_alpha   90.00
_cell.angle_beta   90.00
_cell.angle_gamma   90.00
#
_symmetry.space_group_name_H-M   'P 1'
#
loop_
_entity.id
_entity.type
_entity.pdbx_description
1 polymer ?
#
loop_
_entity_poly.entity_id
_entity_poly.type
_entity_poly.pdbx_seq_one_letter_code
_entity_poly.pdbx_strand_id
1 'polypeptide(L)'
;MGGFFSVTLSGDQVLKDVSHLSCFKASYINSLEENLAAMQSDREELKARQTDVLRRVEREEEAKSMQRLAEANVWLKNVDNVSRKVSYLLSNRTTELQRLCSKKSRSNYGYG
;
A
#
# COMPACT_ATOMS: atom_id res chain seq x y z
N MET A 1 -39.05 -25.75 -38.59
CA MET A 1 -39.36 -24.48 -37.92
C MET A 1 -38.38 -24.32 -36.76
N GLY A 2 -37.24 -23.68 -36.98
CA GLY A 2 -36.21 -23.49 -35.96
C GLY A 2 -36.28 -22.06 -35.43
N GLY A 3 -36.83 -21.88 -34.23
CA GLY A 3 -36.85 -20.60 -33.54
C GLY A 3 -35.53 -20.42 -32.79
N PHE A 4 -34.78 -19.38 -33.14
CA PHE A 4 -33.71 -18.86 -32.28
C PHE A 4 -34.36 -18.11 -31.12
N PHE A 5 -34.28 -18.67 -29.91
CA PHE A 5 -34.62 -17.95 -28.69
C PHE A 5 -33.50 -16.96 -28.38
N SER A 6 -33.67 -15.71 -28.81
CA SER A 6 -32.85 -14.60 -28.35
C SER A 6 -33.23 -14.30 -26.90
N VAL A 7 -32.47 -14.78 -25.92
CA VAL A 7 -32.60 -14.30 -24.54
C VAL A 7 -32.11 -12.86 -24.54
N THR A 8 -33.03 -11.91 -24.43
CA THR A 8 -32.69 -10.49 -24.24
C THR A 8 -32.12 -10.35 -22.83
N LEU A 9 -30.81 -10.54 -22.68
CA LEU A 9 -30.10 -10.23 -21.45
C LEU A 9 -30.25 -8.72 -21.24
N SER A 10 -31.09 -8.31 -20.28
CA SER A 10 -31.41 -6.91 -20.01
C SER A 10 -30.11 -6.12 -19.79
N GLY A 11 -29.71 -5.36 -20.81
CA GLY A 11 -28.46 -4.60 -20.81
C GLY A 11 -28.36 -3.64 -19.62
N ASP A 12 -29.49 -3.15 -19.12
CA ASP A 12 -29.55 -2.23 -17.99
C ASP A 12 -29.11 -2.86 -16.66
N GLN A 13 -29.39 -4.14 -16.44
CA GLN A 13 -28.94 -4.84 -15.25
C GLN A 13 -27.43 -5.06 -15.30
N VAL A 14 -26.92 -5.50 -16.45
CA VAL A 14 -25.48 -5.72 -16.68
C VAL A 14 -24.70 -4.41 -16.58
N LEU A 15 -25.21 -3.31 -17.14
CA LEU A 15 -24.57 -1.99 -17.07
C LEU A 15 -24.55 -1.42 -15.65
N LYS A 16 -25.60 -1.63 -14.85
CA LYS A 16 -25.64 -1.24 -13.43
C LYS A 16 -24.66 -2.05 -12.58
N ASP A 17 -24.57 -3.36 -12.83
CA ASP A 17 -23.67 -4.23 -12.09
C ASP A 17 -22.20 -3.92 -12.43
N VAL A 18 -21.90 -3.65 -13.70
CA VAL A 18 -20.57 -3.23 -14.18
C VAL A 18 -20.20 -1.84 -13.66
N SER A 19 -21.13 -0.89 -13.62
CA SER A 19 -20.87 0.46 -13.10
C SER A 19 -20.66 0.44 -11.58
N HIS A 20 -21.44 -0.35 -10.84
CA HIS A 20 -21.23 -0.51 -9.40
C HIS A 20 -19.87 -1.17 -9.09
N LEU A 21 -19.50 -2.20 -9.85
CA LEU A 21 -18.20 -2.85 -9.70
C LEU A 21 -17.04 -1.91 -10.05
N SER A 22 -17.18 -1.05 -11.06
CA SER A 22 -16.16 -0.07 -11.43
C SER A 22 -16.04 1.07 -10.41
N CYS A 23 -17.15 1.57 -9.86
CA CYS A 23 -17.17 2.54 -8.76
C CYS A 23 -16.54 1.97 -7.47
N PHE A 24 -16.87 0.73 -7.11
CA PHE A 24 -16.23 0.04 -5.97
C PHE A 24 -14.73 -0.15 -6.18
N LYS A 25 -14.31 -0.46 -7.42
CA LYS A 25 -12.89 -0.59 -7.77
C LYS A 25 -12.16 0.75 -7.66
N ALA A 26 -12.74 1.83 -8.16
CA ALA A 26 -12.15 3.16 -8.09
C ALA A 26 -12.01 3.65 -6.64
N SER A 27 -13.06 3.49 -5.82
CA SER A 27 -13.02 3.86 -4.39
C SER A 27 -12.00 3.04 -3.60
N TYR A 28 -11.91 1.72 -3.84
CA TYR A 28 -10.91 0.87 -3.21
C TYR A 28 -9.47 1.28 -3.58
N ILE A 29 -9.20 1.55 -4.87
CA ILE A 29 -7.89 2.03 -5.32
C ILE A 29 -7.56 3.38 -4.69
N ASN A 30 -8.49 4.33 -4.67
CA ASN A 30 -8.30 5.63 -4.05
C ASN A 30 -7.95 5.49 -2.56
N SER A 31 -8.66 4.64 -1.82
CA SER A 31 -8.35 4.38 -0.41
C SER A 31 -6.96 3.75 -0.20
N LEU A 32 -6.50 2.91 -1.13
CA LEU A 32 -5.15 2.36 -1.10
C LEU A 32 -4.10 3.43 -1.36
N GLU A 33 -4.34 4.33 -2.32
CA GLU A 33 -3.44 5.44 -2.62
C GLU A 33 -3.32 6.40 -1.43
N GLU A 34 -4.43 6.73 -0.78
CA GLU A 34 -4.47 7.52 0.46
C GLU A 34 -3.67 6.85 1.59
N ASN A 35 -3.87 5.55 1.81
CA ASN A 35 -3.11 4.79 2.80
C ASN A 35 -1.60 4.77 2.49
N LEU A 36 -1.23 4.64 1.22
CA LEU A 36 0.17 4.68 0.80
C LEU A 36 0.80 6.07 1.00
N ALA A 37 0.03 7.14 0.76
CA ALA A 37 0.47 8.51 1.04
C ALA A 37 0.68 8.74 2.53
N ALA A 38 -0.25 8.27 3.38
CA ALA A 38 -0.12 8.31 4.83
C ALA A 38 1.13 7.53 5.30
N MET A 39 1.32 6.29 4.80
CA MET A 39 2.51 5.49 5.10
C MET A 39 3.82 6.19 4.70
N GLN A 40 3.83 6.93 3.58
CA GLN A 40 5.00 7.70 3.18
C GLN A 40 5.29 8.84 4.17
N SER A 41 4.26 9.59 4.56
CA SER A 41 4.38 10.68 5.53
C SER A 41 4.84 10.17 6.90
N ASP A 42 4.22 9.12 7.42
CA ASP A 42 4.58 8.49 8.69
C ASP A 42 6.03 7.99 8.69
N ARG A 43 6.49 7.45 7.57
CA ARG A 43 7.89 7.00 7.42
C ARG A 43 8.87 8.18 7.47
N GLU A 44 8.54 9.29 6.82
CA GLU A 44 9.37 10.49 6.83
C GLU A 44 9.45 11.10 8.24
N GLU A 45 8.34 11.17 8.95
CA GLU A 45 8.30 11.59 10.35
C GLU A 45 9.12 10.65 11.25
N LEU A 46 8.95 9.34 11.08
CA LEU A 46 9.68 8.34 11.86
C LEU A 46 11.19 8.43 11.64
N LYS A 47 11.64 8.70 10.41
CA LYS A 47 13.07 8.96 10.11
C LYS A 47 13.58 10.24 10.76
N ALA A 48 12.79 11.30 10.77
CA ALA A 48 13.16 12.53 11.45
C ALA A 48 13.34 12.29 12.95
N ARG A 49 12.38 11.59 13.58
CA ARG A 49 12.46 11.18 15.00
C ARG A 49 13.67 10.28 15.27
N GLN A 50 13.96 9.32 14.39
CA GLN A 50 15.13 8.46 14.51
C GLN A 50 16.43 9.28 14.53
N THR A 51 16.54 10.24 13.62
CA THR A 51 17.70 11.14 13.51
C THR A 51 17.86 12.00 14.77
N ASP A 52 16.76 12.53 15.29
CA ASP A 52 16.76 13.31 16.54
C ASP A 52 17.20 12.47 17.74
N VAL A 53 16.66 11.25 17.87
CA VAL A 53 17.03 10.33 18.94
C VAL A 53 18.51 9.96 18.84
N LEU A 54 19.01 9.63 17.64
CA LEU A 54 20.42 9.31 17.42
C LEU A 54 21.32 10.47 17.86
N ARG A 55 21.01 11.70 17.44
CA ARG A 55 21.78 12.90 17.85
C ARG A 55 21.74 13.15 19.35
N ARG A 56 20.62 12.86 20.02
CA ARG A 56 20.53 12.99 21.48
C ARG A 56 21.36 11.93 22.18
N VAL A 57 21.31 10.69 21.71
CA VAL A 57 22.12 9.59 22.24
C VAL A 57 23.60 9.89 22.08
N GLU A 58 24.05 10.30 20.90
CA GLU A 58 25.45 10.63 20.63
C GLU A 58 25.98 11.75 21.51
N ARG A 59 25.18 12.81 21.72
CA ARG A 59 25.56 13.91 22.63
C ARG A 59 25.71 13.44 24.07
N GLU A 60 24.83 12.55 24.54
CA GLU A 60 24.90 12.00 25.89
C GLU A 60 26.10 11.04 26.05
N GLU A 61 26.39 10.24 25.01
CA GLU A 61 27.57 9.37 24.96
C GLU A 61 28.86 10.19 25.07
N GLU A 62 28.97 11.27 24.29
CA GLU A 62 30.12 12.17 24.29
C GLU A 62 30.27 12.93 25.61
N ALA A 63 29.19 13.56 26.09
CA ALA A 63 29.21 14.38 27.30
C ALA A 63 29.55 13.57 28.56
N LYS A 64 29.16 12.28 28.60
CA LYS A 64 29.38 11.42 29.77
C LYS A 64 30.49 10.39 29.56
N SER A 65 31.12 10.35 28.38
CA SER A 65 32.08 9.31 28.00
C SER A 65 31.54 7.90 28.25
N MET A 66 30.26 7.68 27.93
CA MET A 66 29.55 6.41 28.12
C MET A 66 29.07 5.86 26.78
N GLN A 67 28.80 4.56 26.73
CA GLN A 67 28.16 3.93 25.57
C GLN A 67 26.65 3.94 25.71
N ARG A 68 25.96 4.03 24.56
CA ARG A 68 24.50 3.92 24.48
C ARG A 68 24.03 2.56 24.99
N LEU A 69 22.83 2.58 25.58
CA LEU A 69 22.15 1.36 26.01
C LEU A 69 21.89 0.43 24.81
N ALA A 70 21.99 -0.88 25.05
CA ALA A 70 21.69 -1.90 24.04
C ALA A 70 20.26 -1.74 23.48
N GLU A 71 19.29 -1.36 24.33
CA GLU A 71 17.92 -1.09 23.92
C GLU A 71 17.81 0.06 22.91
N ALA A 72 18.55 1.16 23.12
CA ALA A 72 18.58 2.28 22.18
C ALA A 72 19.12 1.84 20.81
N ASN A 73 20.15 0.99 20.79
CA ASN A 73 20.69 0.43 19.55
C ASN A 73 19.66 -0.48 18.84
N VAL A 74 18.97 -1.35 19.58
CA VAL A 74 17.92 -2.22 19.04
C VAL A 74 16.77 -1.38 18.47
N TRP A 75 16.32 -0.35 19.19
CA TRP A 75 15.26 0.55 18.74
C TRP A 75 15.66 1.25 17.43
N LEU A 76 16.86 1.84 17.37
CA LEU A 76 17.36 2.50 16.16
C LEU A 76 17.41 1.55 14.95
N LYS A 77 17.89 0.32 15.14
CA LYS A 77 17.92 -0.70 14.09
C LYS A 77 16.52 -1.11 13.62
N ASN A 78 15.59 -1.27 14.55
CA ASN A 78 14.21 -1.64 14.23
C ASN A 78 13.53 -0.54 13.40
N VAL A 79 13.71 0.73 13.78
CA VAL A 79 13.18 1.88 13.03
C VAL A 79 13.76 1.95 11.62
N ASP A 80 15.06 1.73 11.45
CA ASP A 80 15.69 1.66 10.13
C ASP A 80 15.11 0.52 9.28
N ASN A 81 14.96 -0.67 9.87
CA ASN A 81 14.40 -1.83 9.18
C ASN A 81 12.94 -1.58 8.72
N VAL A 82 12.09 -1.03 9.59
CA VAL A 82 10.71 -0.66 9.23
C VAL A 82 10.72 0.38 8.11
N SER A 83 11.57 1.41 8.22
CA SER A 83 11.70 2.45 7.20
C SER A 83 12.10 1.89 5.83
N ARG A 84 13.00 0.91 5.80
CA ARG A 84 13.40 0.21 4.56
C ARG A 84 12.27 -0.64 3.99
N LYS A 85 11.54 -1.38 4.82
CA LYS A 85 10.36 -2.15 4.38
C LYS A 85 9.30 -1.25 3.76
N VAL A 86 8.97 -0.13 4.40
CA VAL A 86 8.01 0.85 3.84
C VAL A 86 8.54 1.43 2.54
N SER A 87 9.83 1.75 2.44
CA SER A 87 10.44 2.23 1.19
C SER A 87 10.29 1.23 0.04
N TYR A 88 10.47 -0.07 0.31
CA TYR A 88 10.29 -1.14 -0.68
C TYR A 88 8.82 -1.30 -1.11
N LEU A 89 7.88 -1.21 -0.17
CA LEU A 89 6.45 -1.24 -0.49
C LEU A 89 6.06 -0.05 -1.37
N LEU A 90 6.54 1.15 -1.03
CA LEU A 90 6.27 2.37 -1.79
C LEU A 90 6.90 2.33 -3.19
N SER A 91 8.10 1.76 -3.36
CA SER A 91 8.72 1.63 -4.68
C SER A 91 7.97 0.69 -5.62
N ASN A 92 7.30 -0.32 -5.05
CA ASN A 92 6.56 -1.32 -5.83
C ASN A 92 5.07 -1.00 -6.00
N ARG A 93 4.60 0.14 -5.44
CA ARG A 93 3.18 0.48 -5.38
C ARG A 93 2.50 0.46 -6.74
N THR A 94 3.10 1.06 -7.75
CA THR A 94 2.51 1.17 -9.10
C THR A 94 2.33 -0.20 -9.72
N THR A 95 3.37 -1.05 -9.64
CA THR A 95 3.35 -2.42 -10.17
C THR A 95 2.30 -3.29 -9.45
N GLU A 96 2.21 -3.19 -8.13
CA GLU A 96 1.26 -3.98 -7.35
C GLU A 96 -0.19 -3.51 -7.56
N LEU A 97 -0.44 -2.20 -7.63
CA LEU A 97 -1.76 -1.65 -7.97
C LEU A 97 -2.19 -2.07 -9.38
N GLN A 98 -1.29 -1.99 -10.37
CA GLN A 98 -1.56 -2.46 -11.73
C GLN A 98 -1.83 -3.97 -11.79
N ARG A 99 -1.12 -4.77 -10.99
CA ARG A 99 -1.33 -6.21 -10.86
C ARG A 99 -2.69 -6.53 -10.25
N LEU A 100 -3.11 -5.82 -9.20
CA LEU A 100 -4.43 -5.96 -8.58
C LEU A 100 -5.55 -5.61 -9.57
N CYS A 101 -5.34 -4.56 -10.38
CA CYS A 101 -6.26 -4.18 -11.45
C CYS A 101 -6.39 -5.24 -12.55
N SER A 102 -5.30 -5.95 -12.88
CA SER A 102 -5.21 -6.89 -14.01
C SER A 102 -5.57 -8.34 -13.64
N LYS A 103 -5.29 -8.82 -12.42
CA LYS A 103 -5.60 -10.21 -12.04
C LYS A 103 -7.10 -10.49 -11.95
N LYS A 104 -7.92 -9.49 -11.67
CA LYS A 104 -9.38 -9.65 -11.59
C LYS A 104 -10.08 -9.61 -12.95
N SER A 105 -9.47 -9.00 -13.98
CA SER A 105 -10.03 -9.02 -15.34
C SER A 105 -9.89 -10.38 -16.04
N ARG A 106 -8.93 -11.21 -15.65
CA ARG A 106 -8.78 -12.60 -16.15
C ARG A 106 -9.81 -13.58 -15.59
N SER A 107 -10.52 -13.24 -14.51
CA SER A 107 -11.59 -14.08 -13.98
C SER A 107 -12.92 -13.96 -14.75
N ASN A 108 -13.04 -13.02 -15.70
CA ASN A 108 -14.31 -12.67 -16.33
C ASN A 108 -14.44 -13.09 -17.81
N TYR A 109 -13.46 -13.85 -18.35
CA TYR A 109 -13.54 -14.41 -19.69
C TYR A 109 -13.35 -15.93 -19.62
N GLY A 110 -14.41 -16.60 -19.18
CA GLY A 110 -14.55 -18.06 -19.22
C GLY A 110 -15.94 -18.41 -19.72
N TYR A 111 -16.19 -18.20 -21.02
CA TYR A 111 -17.28 -18.84 -21.73
C TYR A 111 -16.74 -19.31 -23.08
N GLY A 112 -16.50 -20.62 -23.16
CA GLY A 112 -16.60 -21.37 -24.41
C GLY A 112 -18.04 -21.86 -24.57
#